data_AF-A0AAV4WSK1-F1
#
_entry.id   AF-A0AAV4WSK1-F1
#
_cell.length_a   1.000
_cell.length_b   1.000
_cell.length_c   1.000
_cell.angle_alpha   90.00
_cell.angle_beta   90.00
_cell.angle_gamma   90.00
#
_symmetry.space_group_name_H-M   'P 1'
#
loop_
_entity.id
_entity.type
_entity.pdbx_description
1 polymer ?
#
loop_
_entity_poly.entity_id
_entity_poly.type
_entity_poly.pdbx_seq_one_letter_code
_entity_poly.pdbx_strand_id
1 'polypeptide(L)'
;MCESRFLISALIIQNETLANCCHELERLRRRRNAQRFAICMQISFTILSNKKHSHIPAIKIGTNKIKYTQHLKYLGLHFDPKLNWGFHLNTIQDKLNSLQQKLYRITRATWGLNPTVKKDIYNKVINRIIHYGHEIWYQGRVKQDIKLNQLQRSGLLNITKCYKTVSTDALQVLAGVPPIDIQTKHTHKMFQIKNQYKEIQTQGLAFHPGSITFLKPILPPWNKTSFHWSHYKDNLQGTLIYTDGSKMNNRVGGAFVAYKNNVETYHQCFRLNDQATVYMAELTAIDKAIDYSIAESLPSSNIITDSRSVLLALENVNCIDHKILELKNKLNNFTGEIHLFWIKAHIGHLGNERADVLAKTATNQANIDFNNKFGLQSIKKLINNDIMKEWQDRWRQSHNGRGVFVLFQNVNTKKVQGDFFLIQIISDHGTIAAYQARLFKKTPSCVCGHSFEEHLRLPGMGRHKKRVFPFQPQHRATTC
;
A
#
# COMPACT_ATOMS: atom_id res chain seq x y z
N MET A 1 17.06 -21.72 -21.60
CA MET A 1 16.99 -20.65 -22.62
C MET A 1 15.61 -20.02 -22.51
N CYS A 2 15.49 -18.71 -22.68
CA CYS A 2 14.30 -17.85 -22.41
C CYS A 2 14.05 -17.49 -20.94
N GLU A 3 14.70 -16.44 -20.45
CA GLU A 3 14.14 -15.53 -19.42
C GLU A 3 14.95 -14.21 -19.30
N SER A 4 15.32 -13.63 -20.45
CA SER A 4 16.06 -12.37 -20.52
C SER A 4 15.29 -11.34 -21.36
N ARG A 5 14.00 -11.18 -21.08
CA ARG A 5 13.16 -10.17 -21.73
C ARG A 5 12.34 -9.41 -20.67
N PHE A 6 12.68 -8.13 -20.58
CA PHE A 6 11.99 -7.00 -19.96
C PHE A 6 12.25 -6.63 -18.49
N LEU A 7 12.91 -5.46 -18.38
CA LEU A 7 12.87 -4.41 -17.35
C LEU A 7 14.20 -4.13 -16.62
N ILE A 8 15.25 -3.94 -17.42
CA ILE A 8 16.29 -2.97 -17.11
C ILE A 8 16.13 -1.86 -18.15
N SER A 9 15.38 -0.82 -17.83
CA SER A 9 15.47 0.48 -18.50
C SER A 9 16.75 1.22 -18.07
N ALA A 10 17.88 0.49 -18.07
CA ALA A 10 19.17 1.07 -18.33
C ALA A 10 19.46 0.69 -19.78
N LEU A 11 19.21 1.64 -20.68
CA LEU A 11 19.62 1.57 -22.06
C LEU A 11 21.13 1.30 -22.07
N ILE A 12 21.50 0.04 -22.24
CA ILE A 12 22.67 -0.32 -23.03
C ILE A 12 22.42 0.38 -24.37
N ILE A 13 23.24 1.38 -24.62
CA ILE A 13 23.22 2.31 -25.73
C ILE A 13 22.77 1.61 -27.03
N GLN A 14 21.56 1.88 -27.51
CA GLN A 14 21.26 1.77 -28.94
C GLN A 14 21.91 3.00 -29.59
N ASN A 15 22.95 2.76 -30.39
CA ASN A 15 23.90 3.74 -30.92
C ASN A 15 23.28 4.91 -31.72
N GLU A 16 22.05 4.81 -32.22
CA GLU A 16 21.47 5.83 -33.10
C GLU A 16 20.70 6.93 -32.36
N THR A 17 20.02 6.62 -31.25
CA THR A 17 19.16 7.61 -30.57
C THR A 17 19.94 8.61 -29.73
N LEU A 18 21.08 8.21 -29.16
CA LEU A 18 21.96 9.10 -28.39
C LEU A 18 22.78 10.03 -29.29
N ALA A 19 23.22 9.55 -30.46
CA ALA A 19 23.88 10.37 -31.47
C ALA A 19 22.92 11.44 -32.03
N ASN A 20 21.67 11.06 -32.33
CA ASN A 20 20.63 12.00 -32.77
C ASN A 20 20.24 13.00 -31.69
N CYS A 21 20.19 12.58 -30.41
CA CYS A 21 19.91 13.48 -29.30
C CYS A 21 21.07 14.46 -29.05
N CYS A 22 22.33 14.01 -29.13
CA CYS A 22 23.49 14.90 -29.10
C CYS A 22 23.53 15.87 -30.29
N HIS A 23 23.17 15.41 -31.49
CA HIS A 23 23.17 16.26 -32.69
C HIS A 23 22.07 17.33 -32.64
N GLU A 24 20.85 16.99 -32.18
CA GLU A 24 19.78 17.97 -31.96
C GLU A 24 20.08 18.92 -30.80
N LEU A 25 20.73 18.46 -29.73
CA LEU A 25 21.18 19.33 -28.64
C LEU A 25 22.31 20.30 -29.07
N GLU A 26 23.21 19.87 -29.96
CA GLU A 26 24.21 20.75 -30.59
C GLU A 26 23.58 21.72 -31.60
N ARG A 27 22.54 21.30 -32.32
CA ARG A 27 21.75 22.15 -33.22
C ARG A 27 21.00 23.24 -32.45
N LEU A 28 20.45 22.90 -31.28
CA LEU A 28 19.81 23.84 -30.35
C LEU A 28 20.83 24.81 -29.72
N ARG A 29 22.06 24.34 -29.44
CA ARG A 29 23.18 25.17 -28.96
C ARG A 29 23.64 26.21 -30.00
N ARG A 30 23.57 25.91 -31.30
CA ARG A 30 23.94 26.85 -32.38
C ARG A 30 22.87 27.90 -32.69
N ARG A 31 21.59 27.63 -32.37
CA ARG A 31 20.45 28.53 -32.69
C ARG A 31 20.20 29.63 -31.65
N ARG A 32 20.81 29.59 -30.47
CA ARG A 32 20.63 30.62 -29.42
C ARG A 32 21.98 31.16 -28.99
N ASN A 33 22.27 32.40 -29.39
CA ASN A 33 23.44 33.15 -28.95
C ASN A 33 23.53 33.14 -27.42
N ALA A 34 24.64 32.58 -26.95
CA ALA A 34 25.21 32.60 -25.60
C ALA A 34 24.36 33.13 -24.45
N GLN A 35 23.92 32.23 -23.56
CA GLN A 35 24.00 32.44 -22.11
C GLN A 35 23.98 31.08 -21.36
N ARG A 36 25.15 30.70 -20.82
CA ARG A 36 25.39 29.83 -19.64
C ARG A 36 24.49 28.61 -19.42
N PHE A 37 24.47 27.63 -20.33
CA PHE A 37 24.09 26.25 -19.99
C PHE A 37 25.30 25.31 -20.18
N ALA A 38 26.05 25.09 -19.10
CA ALA A 38 26.98 23.98 -19.02
C ALA A 38 26.18 22.72 -18.64
N ILE A 39 25.79 21.91 -19.63
CA ILE A 39 25.31 20.56 -19.35
C ILE A 39 26.54 19.75 -18.93
N CYS A 40 26.78 19.67 -17.61
CA CYS A 40 27.78 18.78 -17.04
C CYS A 40 27.26 17.34 -17.11
N MET A 41 27.37 16.70 -18.29
CA MET A 41 27.23 15.26 -18.40
C MET A 41 28.60 14.64 -18.14
N GLN A 42 28.91 14.36 -16.87
CA GLN A 42 29.91 13.33 -16.55
C GLN A 42 29.35 11.97 -17.00
N ILE A 43 29.39 11.69 -18.30
CA ILE A 43 28.99 10.39 -18.84
C ILE A 43 29.98 9.37 -18.31
N SER A 44 29.46 8.43 -17.53
CA SER A 44 30.21 7.30 -17.01
C SER A 44 29.51 6.01 -17.41
N PHE A 45 30.27 4.93 -17.57
CA PHE A 45 29.69 3.61 -17.82
C PHE A 45 30.15 2.60 -16.77
N THR A 46 29.34 1.56 -16.58
CA THR A 46 29.66 0.39 -15.76
C THR A 46 29.38 -0.85 -16.59
N ILE A 47 30.17 -1.90 -16.37
CA ILE A 47 29.96 -3.21 -16.98
C ILE A 47 29.21 -4.06 -15.97
N LEU A 48 28.04 -4.56 -16.36
CA LEU A 48 27.24 -5.47 -15.54
C LEU A 48 27.69 -6.91 -15.86
N SER A 49 28.37 -7.55 -14.93
CA SER A 49 28.91 -8.90 -15.10
C SER A 49 29.23 -9.54 -13.76
N ASN A 50 28.97 -10.85 -13.67
CA ASN A 50 29.40 -11.66 -12.54
C ASN A 50 30.89 -12.06 -12.63
N LYS A 51 31.50 -11.93 -13.82
CA LYS A 51 32.91 -12.26 -14.06
C LYS A 51 33.80 -11.05 -13.81
N LYS A 52 35.01 -11.29 -13.28
CA LYS A 52 36.04 -10.25 -13.23
C LYS A 52 36.57 -10.03 -14.64
N HIS A 53 36.55 -8.78 -15.10
CA HIS A 53 37.15 -8.40 -16.35
C HIS A 53 38.57 -7.92 -16.08
N SER A 54 39.56 -8.57 -16.69
CA SER A 54 40.97 -8.17 -16.65
C SER A 54 41.23 -6.90 -17.46
N HIS A 55 40.47 -6.70 -18.53
CA HIS A 55 40.58 -5.54 -19.41
C HIS A 55 39.24 -4.78 -19.47
N ILE A 56 39.30 -3.45 -19.26
CA ILE A 56 38.14 -2.57 -19.36
C ILE A 56 38.16 -1.91 -20.75
N PRO A 57 37.14 -2.08 -21.60
CA PRO A 57 37.08 -1.46 -22.92
C PRO A 57 37.05 0.06 -22.83
N ALA A 58 37.78 0.73 -23.72
CA ALA A 58 37.72 2.18 -23.86
C ALA A 58 36.53 2.57 -24.74
N ILE A 59 35.45 3.08 -24.13
CA ILE A 59 34.26 3.55 -24.85
C ILE A 59 34.39 5.04 -25.15
N LYS A 60 34.06 5.45 -26.38
CA LYS A 60 34.03 6.85 -26.82
C LYS A 60 32.67 7.21 -27.40
N ILE A 61 32.21 8.44 -27.15
CA ILE A 61 31.09 9.07 -27.88
C ILE A 61 31.65 10.31 -28.57
N GLY A 62 31.67 10.31 -29.90
CA GLY A 62 32.42 11.30 -30.69
C GLY A 62 33.91 11.26 -30.32
N THR A 63 34.47 12.40 -29.95
CA THR A 63 35.87 12.53 -29.51
C THR A 63 36.06 12.26 -28.00
N ASN A 64 34.98 12.17 -27.22
CA ASN A 64 35.05 12.09 -25.76
C ASN A 64 35.12 10.65 -25.28
N LYS A 65 36.15 10.32 -24.48
CA LYS A 65 36.24 9.06 -23.75
C LYS A 65 35.26 9.06 -22.58
N ILE A 66 34.43 8.02 -22.48
CA ILE A 66 33.53 7.83 -21.35
C ILE A 66 34.33 7.20 -20.20
N LYS A 67 34.18 7.73 -18.98
CA LYS A 67 34.87 7.19 -17.81
C LYS A 67 34.21 5.88 -17.35
N TYR A 68 35.01 4.84 -17.16
CA TYR A 68 34.54 3.64 -16.44
C TYR A 68 34.39 3.93 -14.95
N THR A 69 33.30 3.45 -14.38
CA THR A 69 33.03 3.50 -12.93
C THR A 69 32.54 2.14 -12.44
N GLN A 70 32.85 1.80 -11.20
CA GLN A 70 32.31 0.58 -10.58
C GLN A 70 30.89 0.78 -10.05
N HIS A 71 30.49 2.02 -9.76
CA HIS A 71 29.17 2.37 -9.26
C HIS A 71 28.56 3.44 -10.13
N LEU A 72 27.61 3.06 -10.98
CA LEU A 72 26.89 3.99 -11.84
C LEU A 72 25.69 4.55 -11.11
N LYS A 73 25.60 5.88 -11.00
CA LYS A 73 24.41 6.55 -10.44
C LYS A 73 23.44 6.90 -11.56
N TYR A 74 22.21 6.40 -11.48
CA TYR A 74 21.15 6.72 -12.44
C TYR A 74 19.82 6.91 -11.69
N LEU A 75 19.18 8.07 -11.90
CA LEU A 75 17.95 8.47 -11.21
C LEU A 75 18.01 8.24 -9.68
N GLY A 76 19.15 8.50 -9.06
CA GLY A 76 19.34 8.31 -7.61
C GLY A 76 19.60 6.87 -7.14
N LEU A 77 19.54 5.88 -8.04
CA LEU A 77 19.95 4.50 -7.77
C LEU A 77 21.43 4.31 -8.11
N HIS A 78 22.11 3.45 -7.34
CA HIS A 78 23.51 3.13 -7.55
C HIS A 78 23.65 1.68 -8.00
N PHE A 79 23.99 1.48 -9.28
CA PHE A 79 24.18 0.17 -9.89
C PHE A 79 25.61 -0.29 -9.65
N ASP A 80 25.77 -1.44 -9.00
CA ASP A 80 27.06 -2.14 -8.89
C ASP A 80 27.17 -3.21 -9.99
N PRO A 81 28.40 -3.67 -10.34
CA PRO A 81 28.62 -4.55 -11.49
C PRO A 81 27.89 -5.89 -11.37
N LYS A 82 27.61 -6.34 -10.14
CA LYS A 82 26.95 -7.62 -9.84
C LYS A 82 25.47 -7.46 -9.48
N LEU A 83 24.94 -6.23 -9.52
CA LEU A 83 23.58 -5.89 -9.08
C LEU A 83 23.25 -6.52 -7.71
N ASN A 84 24.19 -6.44 -6.76
CA ASN A 84 23.98 -6.89 -5.39
C ASN A 84 23.35 -5.81 -4.51
N TRP A 85 23.39 -4.55 -4.95
CA TRP A 85 22.80 -3.37 -4.34
C TRP A 85 23.34 -3.02 -2.95
N GLY A 86 24.42 -3.66 -2.51
CA GLY A 86 25.06 -3.39 -1.22
C GLY A 86 25.58 -1.96 -1.12
N PHE A 87 26.24 -1.48 -2.17
CA PHE A 87 26.71 -0.09 -2.25
C PHE A 87 25.53 0.89 -2.16
N HIS A 88 24.45 0.63 -2.91
CA HIS A 88 23.25 1.45 -2.88
C HIS A 88 22.62 1.54 -1.49
N LEU A 89 22.44 0.40 -0.81
CA LEU A 89 21.88 0.35 0.54
C LEU A 89 22.78 1.02 1.57
N ASN A 90 24.11 0.99 1.40
CA ASN A 90 25.05 1.75 2.23
C ASN A 90 24.90 3.27 2.01
N THR A 91 24.78 3.72 0.76
CA THR A 91 24.52 5.14 0.47
C THR A 91 23.19 5.61 1.09
N ILE A 92 22.17 4.76 1.09
CA ILE A 92 20.91 5.03 1.80
C ILE A 92 21.17 5.12 3.32
N GLN A 93 21.95 4.21 3.89
CA GLN A 93 22.29 4.24 5.31
C GLN A 93 22.94 5.57 5.71
N ASP A 94 23.91 6.06 4.93
CA ASP A 94 24.60 7.32 5.23
C ASP A 94 23.64 8.51 5.19
N LYS A 95 22.74 8.53 4.19
CA LYS A 95 21.68 9.53 4.10
C LYS A 95 20.73 9.48 5.30
N LEU A 96 20.33 8.28 5.73
CA LEU A 96 19.47 8.10 6.89
C LEU A 96 20.17 8.50 8.19
N ASN A 97 21.45 8.17 8.35
CA ASN A 97 22.23 8.58 9.52
C ASN A 97 22.28 10.10 9.64
N SER A 98 22.54 10.81 8.54
CA SER A 98 22.52 12.28 8.52
C SER A 98 21.16 12.85 8.91
N LEU A 99 20.06 12.28 8.40
CA LEU A 99 18.70 12.69 8.77
C LEU A 99 18.40 12.41 10.25
N GLN A 100 18.77 11.23 10.74
CA GLN A 100 18.57 10.82 12.13
C GLN A 100 19.29 11.75 13.10
N GLN A 101 20.53 12.16 12.80
CA GLN A 101 21.26 13.11 13.65
C GLN A 101 20.54 14.45 13.80
N LYS A 102 19.87 14.92 12.74
CA LYS A 102 19.03 16.12 12.79
C LYS A 102 17.79 15.88 13.65
N LEU A 103 17.11 14.74 13.46
CA LEU A 103 15.92 14.38 14.23
C LEU A 103 16.22 14.22 15.73
N TYR A 104 17.36 13.63 16.11
CA TYR A 104 17.75 13.44 17.51
C TYR A 104 17.84 14.75 18.30
N ARG A 105 18.08 15.89 17.65
CA ARG A 105 18.09 17.20 18.31
C ARG A 105 16.72 17.60 18.87
N ILE A 106 15.63 17.14 18.25
CA ILE A 106 14.25 17.48 18.61
C ILE A 106 13.46 16.28 19.18
N THR A 107 14.12 15.13 19.36
CA THR A 107 13.50 13.87 19.79
C THR A 107 14.24 13.21 20.96
N ARG A 108 14.57 13.99 22.00
CA ARG A 108 15.29 13.50 23.18
C ARG A 108 14.49 12.45 23.99
N ALA A 109 15.18 11.84 24.96
CA ALA A 109 14.64 10.77 25.78
C ALA A 109 13.43 11.25 26.61
N THR A 110 13.63 12.23 27.48
CA THR A 110 12.61 12.69 28.44
C THR A 110 11.70 13.80 27.92
N TRP A 111 12.05 14.44 26.79
CA TRP A 111 11.27 15.52 26.18
C TRP A 111 11.41 15.50 24.65
N GLY A 112 10.51 16.16 23.93
CA GLY A 112 10.53 16.29 22.48
C GLY A 112 9.23 15.81 21.83
N LEU A 113 9.29 15.51 20.53
CA LEU A 113 8.10 15.15 19.75
C LEU A 113 7.36 13.91 20.30
N ASN A 114 6.03 13.94 20.18
CA ASN A 114 5.16 12.82 20.51
C ASN A 114 5.53 11.59 19.62
N PRO A 115 5.61 10.37 20.18
CA PRO A 115 5.88 9.15 19.42
C PRO A 115 5.01 8.96 18.16
N THR A 116 3.75 9.39 18.18
CA THR A 116 2.86 9.31 17.00
C THR A 116 3.36 10.19 15.86
N VAL A 117 3.77 11.43 16.17
CA VAL A 117 4.36 12.37 15.19
C VAL A 117 5.69 11.82 14.65
N LYS A 118 6.52 11.22 15.52
CA LYS A 118 7.77 10.58 15.08
C LYS A 118 7.51 9.42 14.11
N LYS A 119 6.48 8.61 14.38
CA LYS A 119 6.06 7.52 13.50
C LYS A 119 5.56 8.04 12.16
N ASP A 120 4.85 9.17 12.14
CA ASP A 120 4.44 9.81 10.89
C ASP A 120 5.63 10.30 10.07
N ILE A 121 6.62 10.94 10.72
CA ILE A 121 7.86 11.33 10.07
C ILE A 121 8.57 10.11 9.50
N TYR A 122 8.66 9.01 10.27
CA TYR A 122 9.23 7.77 9.78
C TYR A 122 8.48 7.24 8.54
N ASN A 123 7.16 7.12 8.60
CA ASN A 123 6.35 6.56 7.51
C ASN A 123 6.37 7.43 6.25
N LYS A 124 6.37 8.76 6.39
CA LYS A 124 6.31 9.70 5.27
C LYS A 124 7.68 10.03 4.68
N VAL A 125 8.75 9.97 5.47
CA VAL A 125 10.11 10.36 5.04
C VAL A 125 11.05 9.17 4.99
N ILE A 126 11.38 8.58 6.15
CA ILE A 126 12.41 7.53 6.25
C ILE A 126 12.01 6.30 5.43
N ASN A 127 10.78 5.83 5.59
CA ASN A 127 10.28 4.66 4.88
C ASN A 127 10.23 4.89 3.36
N ARG A 128 9.97 6.13 2.92
CA ARG A 128 9.96 6.50 1.49
C ARG A 128 11.37 6.59 0.90
N ILE A 129 12.35 7.05 1.69
CA ILE A 129 13.76 7.03 1.28
C ILE A 129 14.24 5.59 1.10
N ILE A 130 13.89 4.68 2.01
CA ILE A 130 14.30 3.27 1.92
C ILE A 130 13.62 2.59 0.73
N HIS A 131 12.32 2.75 0.54
CA HIS A 131 11.58 2.10 -0.56
C HIS A 131 11.82 2.72 -1.95
N TYR A 132 12.61 3.78 -2.06
CA TYR A 132 12.85 4.42 -3.35
C TYR A 132 13.53 3.44 -4.33
N GLY A 133 12.84 3.12 -5.43
CA GLY A 133 13.34 2.22 -6.47
C GLY A 133 13.43 0.75 -6.07
N HIS A 134 12.78 0.33 -4.98
CA HIS A 134 12.74 -1.08 -4.55
C HIS A 134 12.14 -2.01 -5.62
N GLU A 135 11.36 -1.45 -6.54
CA GLU A 135 10.89 -2.12 -7.76
C GLU A 135 12.03 -2.69 -8.61
N ILE A 136 13.20 -2.04 -8.56
CA ILE A 136 14.38 -2.37 -9.38
C ILE A 136 15.41 -3.16 -8.56
N TRP A 137 15.73 -2.71 -7.35
CA TRP A 137 16.87 -3.26 -6.60
C TRP A 137 16.52 -4.42 -5.65
N TYR A 138 15.25 -4.58 -5.27
CA TYR A 138 14.87 -5.65 -4.35
C TYR A 138 14.85 -7.00 -5.07
N GLN A 139 15.58 -7.97 -4.53
CA GLN A 139 15.74 -9.31 -5.12
C GLN A 139 15.37 -10.44 -4.14
N GLY A 140 14.83 -10.12 -2.95
CA GLY A 140 14.45 -11.13 -1.96
C GLY A 140 15.62 -11.93 -1.38
N ARG A 141 16.83 -11.37 -1.37
CA ARG A 141 18.01 -12.05 -0.81
C ARG A 141 18.08 -11.84 0.70
N VAL A 142 18.40 -12.89 1.46
CA VAL A 142 18.55 -12.84 2.94
C VAL A 142 19.44 -11.67 3.41
N LYS A 143 20.58 -11.43 2.73
CA LYS A 143 21.48 -10.31 3.07
C LYS A 143 20.82 -8.93 2.86
N GLN A 144 19.95 -8.78 1.86
CA GLN A 144 19.18 -7.56 1.64
C GLN A 144 18.14 -7.38 2.76
N ASP A 145 17.41 -8.42 3.13
CA ASP A 145 16.39 -8.35 4.19
C ASP A 145 17.01 -8.01 5.56
N ILE A 146 18.19 -8.57 5.87
CA ILE A 146 18.96 -8.19 7.07
C ILE A 146 19.34 -6.72 7.02
N LYS A 147 19.87 -6.24 5.89
CA LYS A 147 20.30 -4.85 5.72
C LYS A 147 19.11 -3.88 5.82
N LEU A 148 17.97 -4.23 5.24
CA LEU A 148 16.73 -3.46 5.32
C LEU A 148 16.27 -3.28 6.76
N ASN A 149 16.28 -4.35 7.56
CA ASN A 149 15.97 -4.26 9.00
C ASN A 149 16.99 -3.40 9.77
N GLN A 150 18.28 -3.43 9.41
CA GLN A 150 19.28 -2.53 9.97
C GLN A 150 18.99 -1.05 9.67
N LEU A 151 18.56 -0.74 8.43
CA LEU A 151 18.18 0.62 8.03
C LEU A 151 16.96 1.12 8.83
N GLN A 152 15.93 0.28 8.94
CA GLN A 152 14.71 0.60 9.69
C GLN A 152 14.98 0.81 11.19
N ARG A 153 15.86 0.01 11.80
CA ARG A 153 16.13 0.00 13.25
C ARG A 153 16.41 1.40 13.82
N SER A 154 17.18 2.22 13.10
CA SER A 154 17.50 3.59 13.54
C SER A 154 16.26 4.47 13.72
N GLY A 155 15.30 4.35 12.81
CA GLY A 155 14.01 5.04 12.89
C GLY A 155 13.14 4.54 14.03
N LEU A 156 13.10 3.22 14.25
CA LEU A 156 12.30 2.64 15.32
C LEU A 156 12.82 3.00 16.72
N LEU A 157 14.15 3.06 16.89
CA LEU A 157 14.76 3.56 18.12
C LEU A 157 14.38 5.02 18.39
N ASN A 158 14.31 5.86 17.34
CA ASN A 158 13.87 7.24 17.49
C ASN A 158 12.41 7.35 17.94
N ILE A 159 11.51 6.54 17.35
CA ILE A 159 10.07 6.50 17.70
C ILE A 159 9.88 6.03 19.15
N THR A 160 10.46 4.88 19.48
CA THR A 160 10.21 4.18 20.75
C THR A 160 11.04 4.69 21.92
N LYS A 161 12.16 5.38 21.63
CA LYS A 161 13.15 5.81 22.63
C LYS A 161 13.76 4.66 23.43
N CYS A 162 13.68 3.43 22.92
CA CYS A 162 14.31 2.26 23.52
C CYS A 162 15.84 2.36 23.57
N TYR A 163 16.45 1.59 24.47
CA TYR A 163 17.89 1.38 24.47
C TYR A 163 18.33 0.61 23.21
N LYS A 164 19.56 0.87 22.75
CA LYS A 164 20.15 0.25 21.55
C LYS A 164 20.30 -1.28 21.64
N THR A 165 20.13 -1.86 22.82
CA THR A 165 20.19 -3.30 23.10
C THR A 165 18.85 -4.01 22.90
N VAL A 166 17.73 -3.28 22.85
CA VAL A 166 16.41 -3.85 22.57
C VAL A 166 16.36 -4.44 21.16
N SER A 167 15.85 -5.66 20.99
CA SER A 167 15.81 -6.34 19.68
C SER A 167 15.00 -5.58 18.63
N THR A 168 15.36 -5.71 17.35
CA THR A 168 14.62 -5.04 16.25
C THR A 168 13.18 -5.51 16.19
N ASP A 169 12.94 -6.79 16.45
CA ASP A 169 11.60 -7.39 16.47
C ASP A 169 10.71 -6.73 17.53
N ALA A 170 11.22 -6.51 18.74
CA ALA A 170 10.50 -5.78 19.77
C ALA A 170 10.25 -4.33 19.39
N LEU A 171 11.23 -3.65 18.77
CA LEU A 171 11.07 -2.27 18.31
C LEU A 171 9.96 -2.13 17.27
N GLN A 172 9.81 -3.09 16.36
CA GLN A 172 8.76 -3.10 15.33
C GLN A 172 7.38 -3.16 15.99
N VAL A 173 7.20 -4.02 16.99
CA VAL A 173 5.94 -4.15 17.74
C VAL A 173 5.64 -2.89 18.57
N LEU A 174 6.63 -2.38 19.31
CA LEU A 174 6.47 -1.20 20.14
C LEU A 174 6.20 0.07 19.33
N ALA A 175 6.84 0.23 18.18
CA ALA A 175 6.56 1.33 17.25
C ALA A 175 5.24 1.14 16.50
N GLY A 176 4.68 -0.08 16.50
CA GLY A 176 3.56 -0.46 15.64
C GLY A 176 3.89 -0.32 14.15
N VAL A 177 5.10 -0.69 13.75
CA VAL A 177 5.59 -0.58 12.37
C VAL A 177 6.00 -1.97 11.90
N PRO A 178 5.41 -2.49 10.80
CA PRO A 178 5.79 -3.79 10.26
C PRO A 178 7.27 -3.84 9.86
N PRO A 179 7.90 -5.03 9.86
CA PRO A 179 9.24 -5.23 9.36
C PRO A 179 9.37 -4.74 7.92
N ILE A 180 10.37 -3.89 7.66
CA ILE A 180 10.47 -3.21 6.36
C ILE A 180 10.82 -4.19 5.23
N ASP A 181 11.48 -5.31 5.53
CA ASP A 181 11.73 -6.38 4.56
C ASP A 181 10.43 -7.05 4.11
N ILE A 182 9.51 -7.33 5.05
CA ILE A 182 8.16 -7.84 4.73
C ILE A 182 7.42 -6.81 3.88
N GLN A 183 7.45 -5.53 4.27
CA GLN A 183 6.81 -4.47 3.48
C GLN A 183 7.37 -4.42 2.06
N THR A 184 8.70 -4.41 1.91
CA THR A 184 9.38 -4.33 0.62
C THR A 184 9.06 -5.53 -0.26
N LYS A 185 9.06 -6.75 0.31
CA LYS A 185 8.68 -7.99 -0.37
C LYS A 185 7.29 -7.92 -0.98
N HIS A 186 6.32 -7.47 -0.19
CA HIS A 186 4.92 -7.40 -0.58
C HIS A 186 4.62 -6.23 -1.54
N THR A 187 5.26 -5.08 -1.37
CA THR A 187 5.14 -3.98 -2.33
C THR A 187 5.83 -4.29 -3.66
N HIS A 188 6.94 -5.05 -3.62
CA HIS A 188 7.60 -5.54 -4.83
C HIS A 188 6.69 -6.51 -5.61
N LYS A 189 5.97 -7.42 -4.93
CA LYS A 189 4.94 -8.26 -5.59
C LYS A 189 3.92 -7.42 -6.34
N MET A 190 3.38 -6.36 -5.72
CA MET A 190 2.42 -5.45 -6.37
C MET A 190 3.00 -4.79 -7.64
N PHE A 191 4.28 -4.45 -7.64
CA PHE A 191 4.95 -3.93 -8.84
C PHE A 191 5.06 -4.98 -9.95
N GLN A 192 5.38 -6.23 -9.60
CA GLN A 192 5.47 -7.32 -10.57
C GLN A 192 4.14 -7.57 -11.30
N ILE A 193 3.01 -7.50 -10.59
CA ILE A 193 1.71 -7.64 -11.27
C ILE A 193 1.43 -6.48 -12.21
N LYS A 194 1.71 -5.25 -11.76
CA LYS A 194 1.41 -4.02 -12.50
C LYS A 194 2.19 -3.89 -13.80
N ASN A 195 3.47 -4.24 -13.76
CA ASN A 195 4.43 -3.85 -14.80
C ASN A 195 5.17 -5.02 -15.44
N GLN A 196 5.26 -6.17 -14.76
CA GLN A 196 5.96 -7.36 -15.28
C GLN A 196 5.00 -8.47 -15.72
N TYR A 197 3.70 -8.25 -15.62
CA TYR A 197 2.66 -9.22 -16.00
C TYR A 197 2.89 -10.61 -15.40
N LYS A 198 3.31 -10.67 -14.13
CA LYS A 198 3.48 -11.94 -13.41
C LYS A 198 2.26 -12.25 -12.54
N GLU A 199 1.89 -13.52 -12.51
CA GLU A 199 0.92 -14.03 -11.55
C GLU A 199 1.48 -13.96 -10.13
N ILE A 200 0.65 -13.59 -9.16
CA ILE A 200 1.02 -13.65 -7.75
C ILE A 200 0.00 -14.42 -6.94
N GLN A 201 0.47 -15.03 -5.85
CA GLN A 201 -0.38 -15.61 -4.83
C GLN A 201 -0.40 -14.72 -3.58
N THR A 202 -1.60 -14.33 -3.15
CA THR A 202 -1.88 -13.52 -1.94
C THR A 202 -3.11 -14.10 -1.26
N GLN A 203 -3.05 -14.39 0.04
CA GLN A 203 -4.15 -15.05 0.79
C GLN A 203 -4.74 -16.33 0.13
N GLY A 204 -3.92 -17.12 -0.56
CA GLY A 204 -4.37 -18.34 -1.26
C GLY A 204 -5.12 -18.07 -2.57
N LEU A 205 -5.21 -16.82 -3.01
CA LEU A 205 -5.78 -16.43 -4.30
C LEU A 205 -4.66 -16.17 -5.31
N ALA A 206 -4.82 -16.73 -6.51
CA ALA A 206 -4.01 -16.44 -7.69
C ALA A 206 -4.52 -15.18 -8.39
N PHE A 207 -3.63 -14.22 -8.63
CA PHE A 207 -3.92 -12.98 -9.34
C PHE A 207 -3.18 -12.94 -10.66
N HIS A 208 -3.90 -13.11 -11.77
CA HIS A 208 -3.34 -12.87 -13.08
C HIS A 208 -3.38 -11.38 -13.42
N PRO A 209 -2.41 -10.87 -14.21
CA PRO A 209 -2.39 -9.46 -14.61
C PRO A 209 -3.66 -8.99 -15.31
N GLY A 210 -4.29 -9.86 -16.11
CA GLY A 210 -5.56 -9.57 -16.80
C GLY A 210 -6.77 -9.47 -15.86
N SER A 211 -6.68 -10.03 -14.66
CA SER A 211 -7.72 -9.99 -13.62
C SER A 211 -7.75 -8.68 -12.86
N ILE A 212 -6.91 -7.70 -13.20
CA ILE A 212 -6.76 -6.45 -12.46
C ILE A 212 -6.96 -5.28 -13.41
N THR A 213 -7.75 -4.31 -12.97
CA THR A 213 -7.98 -3.08 -13.74
C THR A 213 -6.76 -2.17 -13.61
N PHE A 214 -5.73 -2.40 -14.43
CA PHE A 214 -4.49 -1.61 -14.42
C PHE A 214 -4.55 -0.36 -15.28
N LEU A 215 -5.37 -0.38 -16.32
CA LEU A 215 -5.36 0.67 -17.33
C LEU A 215 -6.47 1.66 -17.03
N LYS A 216 -6.04 2.91 -16.87
CA LYS A 216 -6.87 4.08 -17.10
C LYS A 216 -6.94 4.26 -18.63
N PRO A 217 -8.02 3.88 -19.31
CA PRO A 217 -8.15 4.24 -20.72
C PRO A 217 -8.05 5.76 -20.84
N ILE A 218 -7.11 6.25 -21.63
CA ILE A 218 -7.07 7.65 -22.01
C ILE A 218 -8.14 7.78 -23.09
N LEU A 219 -9.34 8.24 -22.70
CA LEU A 219 -10.36 8.58 -23.67
C LEU A 219 -10.05 9.95 -24.29
N PRO A 220 -10.13 10.06 -25.62
CA PRO A 220 -10.02 11.36 -26.25
C PRO A 220 -11.19 12.25 -25.84
N PRO A 221 -11.03 13.59 -25.87
CA PRO A 221 -12.06 14.53 -25.41
C PRO A 221 -13.44 14.33 -26.04
N TRP A 222 -13.50 13.92 -27.32
CA TRP A 222 -14.74 13.73 -28.07
C TRP A 222 -15.51 12.43 -27.73
N ASN A 223 -14.90 11.49 -27.01
CA ASN A 223 -15.58 10.29 -26.51
C ASN A 223 -16.12 10.46 -25.08
N LYS A 224 -16.00 11.66 -24.50
CA LYS A 224 -16.45 11.92 -23.14
C LYS A 224 -17.94 12.24 -23.13
N THR A 225 -18.72 11.36 -22.53
CA THR A 225 -20.19 11.51 -22.40
C THR A 225 -20.58 11.65 -20.92
N SER A 226 -21.69 12.32 -20.67
CA SER A 226 -22.32 12.43 -19.35
C SER A 226 -23.75 11.95 -19.46
N PHE A 227 -24.19 11.20 -18.46
CA PHE A 227 -25.57 10.76 -18.34
C PHE A 227 -26.19 11.41 -17.11
N HIS A 228 -27.17 12.28 -17.34
CA HIS A 228 -27.92 12.90 -16.28
C HIS A 228 -28.84 11.85 -15.63
N TRP A 229 -28.96 11.91 -14.30
CA TRP A 229 -29.92 11.14 -13.52
C TRP A 229 -30.81 12.08 -12.70
N SER A 230 -32.04 11.68 -12.42
CA SER A 230 -33.01 12.50 -11.68
C SER A 230 -33.40 11.86 -10.34
N HIS A 231 -34.03 12.62 -9.44
CA HIS A 231 -34.70 12.01 -8.30
C HIS A 231 -35.91 11.21 -8.76
N TYR A 232 -36.11 10.02 -8.18
CA TYR A 232 -37.30 9.22 -8.41
C TYR A 232 -38.57 10.02 -8.10
N LYS A 233 -39.58 9.86 -8.95
CA LYS A 233 -40.92 10.42 -8.81
C LYS A 233 -41.92 9.30 -8.97
N ASP A 234 -43.05 9.38 -8.28
CA ASP A 234 -44.13 8.42 -8.45
C ASP A 234 -44.78 8.57 -9.84
N ASN A 235 -45.40 7.49 -10.35
CA ASN A 235 -46.11 7.43 -11.64
C ASN A 235 -45.25 7.56 -12.91
N LEU A 236 -44.02 7.04 -12.89
CA LEU A 236 -43.23 6.87 -14.11
C LEU A 236 -43.92 5.93 -15.10
N GLN A 237 -43.97 6.32 -16.38
CA GLN A 237 -44.49 5.49 -17.46
C GLN A 237 -43.39 4.59 -18.04
N GLY A 238 -43.77 3.43 -18.57
CA GLY A 238 -42.84 2.45 -19.16
C GLY A 238 -42.43 1.36 -18.17
N THR A 239 -41.37 0.63 -18.51
CA THR A 239 -40.86 -0.45 -17.65
C THR A 239 -40.02 0.14 -16.52
N LEU A 240 -40.32 -0.22 -15.27
CA LEU A 240 -39.56 0.20 -14.09
C LEU A 240 -38.57 -0.91 -13.71
N ILE A 241 -37.28 -0.60 -13.67
CA ILE A 241 -36.24 -1.58 -13.34
C ILE A 241 -35.52 -1.12 -12.08
N TYR A 242 -35.73 -1.83 -10.97
CA TYR A 242 -35.04 -1.57 -9.71
C TYR A 242 -33.77 -2.41 -9.62
N THR A 243 -32.71 -1.84 -9.07
CA THR A 243 -31.38 -2.47 -8.99
C THR A 243 -30.83 -2.33 -7.58
N ASP A 244 -30.08 -3.33 -7.12
CA ASP A 244 -29.40 -3.30 -5.83
C ASP A 244 -28.16 -4.21 -5.81
N GLY A 245 -27.20 -3.85 -4.96
CA GLY A 245 -25.98 -4.60 -4.69
C GLY A 245 -25.73 -4.80 -3.20
N SER A 246 -25.52 -6.05 -2.78
CA SER A 246 -25.31 -6.40 -1.37
C SER A 246 -23.98 -7.09 -1.10
N LYS A 247 -23.45 -6.89 0.11
CA LYS A 247 -22.31 -7.65 0.64
C LYS A 247 -22.62 -8.16 2.04
N MET A 248 -22.75 -9.47 2.18
CA MET A 248 -23.00 -10.16 3.45
C MET A 248 -21.97 -11.27 3.68
N ASN A 249 -21.45 -11.39 4.91
CA ASN A 249 -20.49 -12.44 5.29
C ASN A 249 -19.30 -12.58 4.31
N ASN A 250 -18.79 -11.43 3.82
CA ASN A 250 -17.73 -11.33 2.81
C ASN A 250 -18.06 -11.92 1.43
N ARG A 251 -19.32 -12.29 1.18
CA ARG A 251 -19.86 -12.70 -0.13
C ARG A 251 -20.66 -11.55 -0.73
N VAL A 252 -20.65 -11.45 -2.05
CA VAL A 252 -21.18 -10.28 -2.78
C VAL A 252 -22.22 -10.75 -3.79
N GLY A 253 -23.38 -10.10 -3.79
CA GLY A 253 -24.49 -10.42 -4.68
C GLY A 253 -25.07 -9.13 -5.25
N GLY A 254 -25.65 -9.21 -6.44
CA GLY A 254 -26.41 -8.12 -7.04
C GLY A 254 -27.68 -8.65 -7.67
N ALA A 255 -28.65 -7.75 -7.87
CA ALA A 255 -29.90 -8.10 -8.51
C ALA A 255 -30.52 -6.92 -9.23
N PHE A 256 -31.38 -7.23 -10.20
CA PHE A 256 -32.36 -6.28 -10.70
C PHE A 256 -33.73 -6.95 -10.82
N VAL A 257 -34.78 -6.14 -10.77
CA VAL A 257 -36.17 -6.56 -10.93
C VAL A 257 -36.91 -5.57 -11.82
N ALA A 258 -37.59 -6.09 -12.83
CA ALA A 258 -38.38 -5.33 -13.79
C ALA A 258 -39.87 -5.45 -13.47
N TYR A 259 -40.56 -4.30 -13.51
CA TYR A 259 -41.99 -4.16 -13.33
C TYR A 259 -42.62 -3.49 -14.54
N LYS A 260 -43.79 -3.97 -14.95
CA LYS A 260 -44.66 -3.32 -15.93
C LYS A 260 -46.08 -3.31 -15.37
N ASN A 261 -46.73 -2.15 -15.37
CA ASN A 261 -48.07 -1.97 -14.78
C ASN A 261 -48.16 -2.50 -13.34
N ASN A 262 -47.16 -2.23 -12.51
CA ASN A 262 -47.02 -2.69 -11.12
C ASN A 262 -46.95 -4.21 -10.90
N VAL A 263 -46.75 -4.99 -11.97
CA VAL A 263 -46.54 -6.44 -11.89
C VAL A 263 -45.07 -6.75 -12.16
N GLU A 264 -44.45 -7.58 -11.31
CA GLU A 264 -43.09 -8.09 -11.52
C GLU A 264 -43.08 -8.96 -12.77
N THR A 265 -42.40 -8.52 -13.83
CA THR A 265 -42.35 -9.25 -15.11
C THR A 265 -41.11 -10.13 -15.22
N TYR A 266 -40.01 -9.68 -14.65
CA TYR A 266 -38.73 -10.39 -14.71
C TYR A 266 -37.84 -9.98 -13.54
N HIS A 267 -37.00 -10.88 -13.08
CA HIS A 267 -35.93 -10.55 -12.15
C HIS A 267 -34.70 -11.40 -12.45
N GLN A 268 -33.54 -10.88 -12.07
CA GLN A 268 -32.30 -11.64 -12.07
C GLN A 268 -31.50 -11.32 -10.83
N CYS A 269 -30.95 -12.36 -10.22
CA CYS A 269 -30.02 -12.24 -9.11
C CYS A 269 -28.75 -13.02 -9.46
N PHE A 270 -27.60 -12.52 -9.05
CA PHE A 270 -26.32 -13.08 -9.43
C PHE A 270 -25.27 -12.87 -8.36
N ARG A 271 -24.37 -13.84 -8.22
CA ARG A 271 -23.25 -13.80 -7.28
C ARG A 271 -21.99 -13.30 -7.95
N LEU A 272 -21.36 -12.32 -7.31
CA LEU A 272 -20.01 -11.88 -7.66
C LEU A 272 -18.97 -12.62 -6.82
N ASN A 273 -17.71 -12.57 -7.25
CA ASN A 273 -16.59 -13.04 -6.45
C ASN A 273 -16.53 -12.31 -5.09
N ASP A 274 -16.18 -13.04 -4.03
CA ASP A 274 -16.17 -12.56 -2.62
C ASP A 274 -15.34 -11.28 -2.39
N GLN A 275 -14.39 -11.03 -3.29
CA GLN A 275 -13.46 -9.90 -3.25
C GLN A 275 -14.01 -8.63 -3.92
N ALA A 276 -15.18 -8.71 -4.58
CA ALA A 276 -15.89 -7.55 -5.10
C ALA A 276 -16.31 -6.60 -3.97
N THR A 277 -16.51 -5.34 -4.33
CA THR A 277 -17.08 -4.32 -3.43
C THR A 277 -18.58 -4.21 -3.65
N VAL A 278 -19.30 -3.62 -2.70
CA VAL A 278 -20.72 -3.27 -2.87
C VAL A 278 -20.90 -2.40 -4.13
N TYR A 279 -20.06 -1.38 -4.31
CA TYR A 279 -20.04 -0.56 -5.53
C TYR A 279 -19.95 -1.38 -6.84
N MET A 280 -19.16 -2.47 -6.85
CA MET A 280 -19.08 -3.34 -8.03
C MET A 280 -20.35 -4.15 -8.25
N ALA A 281 -21.04 -4.55 -7.17
CA ALA A 281 -22.33 -5.23 -7.27
C ALA A 281 -23.41 -4.29 -7.82
N GLU A 282 -23.51 -3.08 -7.26
CA GLU A 282 -24.41 -2.02 -7.74
C GLU A 282 -24.19 -1.70 -9.22
N LEU A 283 -22.94 -1.50 -9.60
CA LEU A 283 -22.57 -1.23 -10.99
C LEU A 283 -22.96 -2.39 -11.90
N THR A 284 -22.73 -3.63 -11.47
CA THR A 284 -23.12 -4.82 -12.25
C THR A 284 -24.64 -4.99 -12.29
N ALA A 285 -25.40 -4.60 -11.26
CA ALA A 285 -26.86 -4.61 -11.27
C ALA A 285 -27.43 -3.64 -12.31
N ILE A 286 -26.89 -2.41 -12.37
CA ILE A 286 -27.25 -1.43 -13.40
C ILE A 286 -26.84 -1.93 -14.80
N ASP A 287 -25.65 -2.50 -14.95
CA ASP A 287 -25.19 -3.09 -16.21
C ASP A 287 -26.13 -4.19 -16.71
N LYS A 288 -26.61 -5.06 -15.82
CA LYS A 288 -27.55 -6.12 -16.15
C LYS A 288 -28.96 -5.61 -16.45
N ALA A 289 -29.41 -4.56 -15.77
CA ALA A 289 -30.66 -3.87 -16.09
C ALA A 289 -30.63 -3.25 -17.50
N ILE A 290 -29.49 -2.67 -17.89
CA ILE A 290 -29.28 -2.13 -19.25
C ILE A 290 -29.22 -3.27 -20.27
N ASP A 291 -28.48 -4.34 -19.99
CA ASP A 291 -28.44 -5.53 -20.86
C ASP A 291 -29.85 -6.09 -21.11
N TYR A 292 -30.70 -6.16 -20.08
CA TYR A 292 -32.10 -6.56 -20.20
C TYR A 292 -32.91 -5.61 -21.08
N SER A 293 -32.74 -4.30 -20.89
CA SER A 293 -33.43 -3.28 -21.69
C SER A 293 -33.08 -3.38 -23.17
N ILE A 294 -31.81 -3.68 -23.45
CA ILE A 294 -31.29 -3.92 -24.80
C ILE A 294 -31.84 -5.23 -25.38
N ALA A 295 -31.75 -6.33 -24.64
CA ALA A 295 -32.16 -7.66 -25.10
C ALA A 295 -33.66 -7.71 -25.43
N GLU A 296 -34.49 -7.11 -24.59
CA GLU A 296 -35.95 -7.05 -24.79
C GLU A 296 -36.39 -5.90 -25.73
N SER A 297 -35.43 -5.14 -26.29
CA SER A 297 -35.70 -3.99 -27.17
C SER A 297 -36.75 -3.04 -26.60
N LEU A 298 -36.65 -2.72 -25.31
CA LEU A 298 -37.64 -1.91 -24.61
C LEU A 298 -37.66 -0.48 -25.17
N PRO A 299 -38.83 0.09 -25.52
CA PRO A 299 -38.90 1.44 -26.08
C PRO A 299 -38.50 2.51 -25.06
N SER A 300 -38.86 2.30 -23.78
CA SER A 300 -38.51 3.19 -22.67
C SER A 300 -38.37 2.39 -21.37
N SER A 301 -37.24 2.58 -20.69
CA SER A 301 -36.90 1.92 -19.43
C SER A 301 -36.44 2.92 -18.37
N ASN A 302 -37.00 2.82 -17.18
CA ASN A 302 -36.62 3.64 -16.03
C ASN A 302 -35.80 2.80 -15.06
N ILE A 303 -34.48 3.00 -15.04
CA ILE A 303 -33.59 2.31 -14.12
C ILE A 303 -33.52 3.10 -12.82
N ILE A 304 -33.90 2.46 -11.73
CA ILE A 304 -34.05 3.03 -10.40
C ILE A 304 -33.03 2.35 -9.48
N THR A 305 -32.18 3.14 -8.84
CA THR A 305 -31.09 2.66 -7.97
C THR A 305 -30.92 3.58 -6.78
N ASP A 306 -30.54 3.04 -5.64
CA ASP A 306 -30.12 3.84 -4.48
C ASP A 306 -28.60 4.13 -4.49
N SER A 307 -27.87 3.55 -5.45
CA SER A 307 -26.42 3.72 -5.60
C SER A 307 -26.05 5.06 -6.22
N ARG A 308 -26.15 6.12 -5.41
CA ARG A 308 -25.72 7.48 -5.80
C ARG A 308 -24.27 7.51 -6.30
N SER A 309 -23.41 6.63 -5.78
CA SER A 309 -22.02 6.53 -6.23
C SER A 309 -21.87 6.13 -7.69
N VAL A 310 -22.71 5.22 -8.20
CA VAL A 310 -22.66 4.80 -9.61
C VAL A 310 -23.24 5.89 -10.51
N LEU A 311 -24.35 6.51 -10.10
CA LEU A 311 -24.97 7.63 -10.83
C LEU A 311 -24.03 8.83 -10.98
N LEU A 312 -23.34 9.24 -9.91
CA LEU A 312 -22.31 10.29 -9.98
C LEU A 312 -21.14 9.91 -10.89
N ALA A 313 -20.79 8.62 -10.97
CA ALA A 313 -19.74 8.16 -11.88
C ALA A 313 -20.18 8.21 -13.36
N LEU A 314 -21.46 7.95 -13.64
CA LEU A 314 -22.07 8.09 -14.97
C LEU A 314 -22.20 9.56 -15.41
N GLU A 315 -22.52 10.45 -14.48
CA GLU A 315 -22.58 11.89 -14.74
C GLU A 315 -21.17 12.50 -14.97
N ASN A 316 -20.13 11.91 -14.37
CA ASN A 316 -18.77 12.44 -14.50
C ASN A 316 -18.18 12.24 -15.91
N VAL A 317 -18.01 13.35 -16.63
CA VAL A 317 -17.40 13.44 -17.97
C VAL A 317 -15.96 12.93 -18.00
N ASN A 318 -15.22 13.08 -16.89
CA ASN A 318 -13.83 12.66 -16.75
C ASN A 318 -13.68 11.32 -16.02
N CYS A 319 -14.71 10.47 -16.05
CA CYS A 319 -14.64 9.14 -15.46
C CYS A 319 -13.57 8.29 -16.19
N ILE A 320 -12.78 7.57 -15.40
CA ILE A 320 -11.66 6.74 -15.89
C ILE A 320 -11.86 5.26 -15.52
N ASP A 321 -13.01 4.92 -14.94
CA ASP A 321 -13.36 3.54 -14.63
C ASP A 321 -13.82 2.84 -15.90
N HIS A 322 -13.08 1.82 -16.33
CA HIS A 322 -13.35 1.06 -17.56
C HIS A 322 -14.78 0.54 -17.63
N LYS A 323 -15.34 0.05 -16.51
CA LYS A 323 -16.70 -0.50 -16.49
C LYS A 323 -17.75 0.58 -16.69
N ILE A 324 -17.55 1.76 -16.09
CA ILE A 324 -18.44 2.90 -16.33
C ILE A 324 -18.37 3.33 -17.79
N LEU A 325 -17.19 3.30 -18.41
CA LEU A 325 -17.05 3.65 -19.82
C LEU A 325 -17.72 2.63 -20.74
N GLU A 326 -17.63 1.33 -20.44
CA GLU A 326 -18.41 0.29 -21.13
C GLU A 326 -19.92 0.55 -20.99
N LEU A 327 -20.38 0.89 -19.77
CA LEU A 327 -21.78 1.23 -19.51
C LEU A 327 -22.24 2.45 -20.33
N LYS A 328 -21.43 3.51 -20.36
CA LYS A 328 -21.68 4.71 -21.17
C LYS A 328 -21.78 4.37 -22.65
N ASN A 329 -20.93 3.48 -23.15
CA ASN A 329 -20.99 3.03 -24.55
C ASN A 329 -22.27 2.24 -24.84
N LYS A 330 -22.71 1.35 -23.92
CA LYS A 330 -23.99 0.64 -24.05
C LYS A 330 -25.17 1.62 -24.11
N LEU A 331 -25.18 2.61 -23.22
CA LEU A 331 -26.23 3.64 -23.20
C LEU A 331 -26.25 4.49 -24.48
N ASN A 332 -25.10 4.89 -25.02
CA ASN A 332 -25.04 5.67 -26.28
C ASN A 332 -25.46 4.88 -27.51
N ASN A 333 -25.21 3.56 -27.53
CA ASN A 333 -25.50 2.70 -28.67
C ASN A 333 -26.92 2.12 -28.64
N PHE A 334 -27.63 2.26 -27.51
CA PHE A 334 -29.00 1.78 -27.40
C PHE A 334 -29.96 2.72 -28.12
N THR A 335 -30.88 2.16 -28.91
CA THR A 335 -31.82 2.94 -29.72
C THR A 335 -33.08 3.37 -28.95
N GLY A 336 -33.40 2.70 -27.83
CA GLY A 336 -34.50 3.07 -26.95
C GLY A 336 -34.09 4.12 -25.92
N GLU A 337 -35.05 4.56 -25.11
CA GLU A 337 -34.79 5.52 -24.03
C GLU A 337 -34.50 4.82 -22.70
N ILE A 338 -33.37 5.16 -22.07
CA ILE A 338 -33.04 4.73 -20.71
C ILE A 338 -32.94 5.95 -19.81
N HIS A 339 -33.82 6.02 -18.82
CA HIS A 339 -33.87 7.09 -17.82
C HIS A 339 -33.32 6.58 -16.50
N LEU A 340 -32.38 7.33 -15.90
CA LEU A 340 -31.74 6.97 -14.64
C LEU A 340 -32.34 7.75 -13.47
N PHE A 341 -32.78 7.05 -12.43
CA PHE A 341 -33.37 7.63 -11.23
C PHE A 341 -32.67 7.19 -9.96
N TRP A 342 -32.39 8.16 -9.08
CA TRP A 342 -31.96 7.88 -7.72
C TRP A 342 -33.18 7.78 -6.79
N ILE A 343 -33.25 6.68 -6.05
CA ILE A 343 -34.22 6.48 -4.98
C ILE A 343 -33.51 6.39 -3.63
N LYS A 344 -34.21 6.73 -2.55
CA LYS A 344 -33.65 6.63 -1.21
C LYS A 344 -33.83 5.21 -0.68
N ALA A 345 -32.74 4.64 -0.16
CA ALA A 345 -32.71 3.30 0.43
C ALA A 345 -33.66 3.18 1.63
N HIS A 346 -34.26 2.00 1.81
CA HIS A 346 -35.02 1.57 2.99
C HIS A 346 -36.23 2.44 3.38
N ILE A 347 -37.03 2.86 2.38
CA ILE A 347 -38.26 3.67 2.59
C ILE A 347 -39.57 2.88 2.32
N GLY A 348 -39.54 1.56 2.11
CA GLY A 348 -40.78 0.82 1.84
C GLY A 348 -41.18 0.77 0.37
N HIS A 349 -40.31 1.19 -0.56
CA HIS A 349 -40.61 1.08 -1.99
C HIS A 349 -40.49 -0.38 -2.43
N LEU A 350 -41.63 -0.99 -2.75
CA LEU A 350 -41.76 -2.42 -3.06
C LEU A 350 -40.67 -2.94 -4.02
N GLY A 351 -40.43 -2.25 -5.14
CA GLY A 351 -39.43 -2.66 -6.13
C GLY A 351 -37.99 -2.57 -5.62
N ASN A 352 -37.65 -1.53 -4.86
CA ASN A 352 -36.30 -1.36 -4.29
C ASN A 352 -36.04 -2.39 -3.19
N GLU A 353 -37.02 -2.63 -2.31
CA GLU A 353 -36.93 -3.65 -1.28
C GLU A 353 -36.84 -5.05 -1.89
N ARG A 354 -37.58 -5.30 -2.97
CA ARG A 354 -37.49 -6.54 -3.73
C ARG A 354 -36.09 -6.75 -4.30
N ALA A 355 -35.49 -5.71 -4.90
CA ALA A 355 -34.11 -5.76 -5.39
C ALA A 355 -33.10 -6.05 -4.25
N ASP A 356 -33.22 -5.37 -3.10
CA ASP A 356 -32.36 -5.57 -1.92
C ASP A 356 -32.46 -6.99 -1.36
N VAL A 357 -33.68 -7.55 -1.26
CA VAL A 357 -33.89 -8.94 -0.86
C VAL A 357 -33.22 -9.88 -1.86
N LEU A 358 -33.40 -9.68 -3.16
CA LEU A 358 -32.80 -10.52 -4.18
C LEU A 358 -31.26 -10.45 -4.15
N ALA A 359 -30.69 -9.25 -4.02
CA ALA A 359 -29.24 -9.06 -3.93
C ALA A 359 -28.65 -9.75 -2.68
N LYS A 360 -29.34 -9.68 -1.53
CA LYS A 360 -28.98 -10.42 -0.31
C LYS A 360 -29.07 -11.93 -0.51
N THR A 361 -30.13 -12.44 -1.16
CA THR A 361 -30.25 -13.88 -1.43
C THR A 361 -29.15 -14.38 -2.36
N ALA A 362 -28.74 -13.58 -3.36
CA ALA A 362 -27.64 -13.91 -4.27
C ALA A 362 -26.31 -14.12 -3.54
N THR A 363 -26.08 -13.43 -2.41
CA THR A 363 -24.86 -13.65 -1.61
C THR A 363 -24.71 -15.10 -1.15
N ASN A 364 -25.82 -15.85 -1.00
CA ASN A 364 -25.84 -17.22 -0.52
C ASN A 364 -25.71 -18.29 -1.64
N GLN A 365 -25.84 -17.93 -2.92
CA GLN A 365 -25.72 -18.86 -4.05
C GLN A 365 -24.35 -19.55 -4.07
N ALA A 366 -24.28 -20.86 -4.29
CA ALA A 366 -23.02 -21.61 -4.21
C ALA A 366 -22.00 -21.20 -5.29
N ASN A 367 -22.46 -20.97 -6.51
CA ASN A 367 -21.61 -20.66 -7.67
C ASN A 367 -21.38 -19.14 -7.79
N ILE A 368 -20.24 -18.75 -8.38
CA ILE A 368 -19.92 -17.36 -8.71
C ILE A 368 -20.29 -17.15 -10.18
N ASP A 369 -21.27 -16.29 -10.45
CA ASP A 369 -21.70 -15.99 -11.82
C ASP A 369 -20.76 -14.98 -12.51
N PHE A 370 -20.27 -13.99 -11.76
CA PHE A 370 -19.40 -12.94 -12.30
C PHE A 370 -18.10 -12.80 -11.53
N ASN A 371 -16.99 -13.07 -12.22
CA ASN A 371 -15.66 -12.82 -11.67
C ASN A 371 -15.19 -11.41 -12.02
N ASN A 372 -15.54 -10.43 -11.19
CA ASN A 372 -15.13 -9.05 -11.42
C ASN A 372 -13.62 -8.90 -11.23
N LYS A 373 -12.98 -8.17 -12.16
CA LYS A 373 -11.57 -7.78 -12.02
C LYS A 373 -11.35 -7.07 -10.69
N PHE A 374 -10.24 -7.38 -10.04
CA PHE A 374 -9.89 -6.81 -8.76
C PHE A 374 -9.59 -5.32 -8.90
N GLY A 375 -10.25 -4.51 -8.08
CA GLY A 375 -9.87 -3.12 -7.90
C GLY A 375 -8.50 -3.02 -7.22
N LEU A 376 -7.68 -2.04 -7.61
CA LEU A 376 -6.36 -1.81 -7.01
C LEU A 376 -6.42 -1.64 -5.47
N GLN A 377 -7.52 -1.11 -4.93
CA GLN A 377 -7.71 -0.98 -3.49
C GLN A 377 -7.93 -2.33 -2.81
N SER A 378 -8.72 -3.23 -3.42
CA SER A 378 -8.94 -4.59 -2.91
C SER A 378 -7.63 -5.36 -2.81
N ILE A 379 -6.79 -5.28 -3.85
CA ILE A 379 -5.48 -5.95 -3.86
C ILE A 379 -4.56 -5.34 -2.80
N LYS A 380 -4.51 -4.01 -2.67
CA LYS A 380 -3.74 -3.36 -1.59
C LYS A 380 -4.19 -3.82 -0.21
N LYS A 381 -5.49 -4.01 0.00
CA LYS A 381 -6.05 -4.54 1.25
C LYS A 381 -5.58 -5.96 1.51
N LEU A 382 -5.65 -6.84 0.52
CA LEU A 382 -5.18 -8.22 0.63
C LEU A 382 -3.69 -8.30 0.94
N ILE A 383 -2.87 -7.51 0.25
CA ILE A 383 -1.44 -7.42 0.52
C ILE A 383 -1.15 -6.91 1.94
N ASN A 384 -1.88 -5.90 2.41
CA ASN A 384 -1.74 -5.43 3.78
C ASN A 384 -2.10 -6.52 4.80
N ASN A 385 -3.13 -7.33 4.52
CA ASN A 385 -3.47 -8.45 5.39
C ASN A 385 -2.35 -9.51 5.40
N ASP A 386 -1.72 -9.79 4.26
CA ASP A 386 -0.57 -10.70 4.18
C ASP A 386 0.65 -10.16 4.94
N ILE A 387 0.95 -8.86 4.83
CA ILE A 387 1.99 -8.22 5.64
C ILE A 387 1.70 -8.40 7.13
N MET A 388 0.46 -8.18 7.56
CA MET A 388 0.07 -8.32 8.96
C MET A 388 0.16 -9.77 9.44
N LYS A 389 -0.24 -10.73 8.60
CA LYS A 389 -0.13 -12.17 8.90
C LYS A 389 1.32 -12.59 9.03
N GLU A 390 2.15 -12.29 8.03
CA GLU A 390 3.58 -12.64 8.03
C GLU A 390 4.33 -11.97 9.20
N TRP A 391 3.97 -10.73 9.54
CA TRP A 391 4.52 -10.05 10.71
C TRP A 391 4.10 -10.73 12.02
N GLN A 392 2.82 -11.08 12.18
CA GLN A 392 2.33 -11.76 13.37
C GLN A 392 2.98 -13.14 13.55
N ASP A 393 3.17 -13.90 12.46
CA ASP A 393 3.80 -15.21 12.49
C ASP A 393 5.29 -15.10 12.84
N ARG A 394 6.00 -14.12 12.25
CA ARG A 394 7.39 -13.81 12.63
C ARG A 394 7.51 -13.40 14.10
N TRP A 395 6.56 -12.62 14.62
CA TRP A 395 6.58 -12.20 16.01
C TRP A 395 6.35 -13.36 16.98
N ARG A 396 5.43 -14.29 16.65
CA ARG A 396 5.19 -15.51 17.43
C ARG A 396 6.42 -16.41 17.49
N GLN A 397 7.14 -16.54 16.37
CA GLN A 397 8.30 -17.42 16.24
C GLN A 397 9.62 -16.78 16.68
N SER A 398 9.65 -15.46 16.92
CA SER A 398 10.90 -14.81 17.30
C SER A 398 11.34 -15.20 18.71
N HIS A 399 12.61 -15.58 18.81
CA HIS A 399 13.32 -15.80 20.08
C HIS A 399 13.75 -14.48 20.74
N ASN A 400 13.70 -13.37 20.00
CA ASN A 400 14.14 -12.05 20.47
C ASN A 400 12.95 -11.24 20.98
N GLY A 401 13.15 -10.49 22.08
CA GLY A 401 12.10 -9.60 22.61
C GLY A 401 10.97 -10.31 23.35
N ARG A 402 11.21 -11.53 23.86
CA ARG A 402 10.19 -12.34 24.55
C ARG A 402 9.52 -11.64 25.74
N GLY A 403 10.23 -10.80 26.48
CA GLY A 403 9.63 -9.98 27.54
C GLY A 403 8.53 -9.04 27.00
N VAL A 404 8.76 -8.42 25.84
CA VAL A 404 7.75 -7.60 25.15
C VAL A 404 6.61 -8.46 24.61
N PHE A 405 6.89 -9.69 24.14
CA PHE A 405 5.86 -10.61 23.64
C PHE A 405 4.82 -10.96 24.70
N VAL A 406 5.23 -11.14 25.96
CA VAL A 406 4.30 -11.42 27.07
C VAL A 406 3.24 -10.33 27.19
N LEU A 407 3.64 -9.06 27.04
CA LEU A 407 2.76 -7.89 27.13
C LEU A 407 2.02 -7.59 25.81
N PHE A 408 2.64 -7.89 24.68
CA PHE A 408 2.16 -7.55 23.33
C PHE A 408 2.19 -8.77 22.42
N GLN A 409 1.29 -9.73 22.64
CA GLN A 409 1.22 -10.96 21.84
C GLN A 409 0.79 -10.67 20.39
N ASN A 410 -0.08 -9.67 20.19
CA ASN A 410 -0.64 -9.31 18.89
C ASN A 410 -0.02 -8.02 18.34
N VAL A 411 0.44 -8.07 17.10
CA VAL A 411 1.01 -6.93 16.38
C VAL A 411 -0.09 -5.94 15.98
N ASN A 412 0.20 -4.64 16.06
CA ASN A 412 -0.80 -3.61 15.81
C ASN A 412 -0.17 -2.33 15.25
N THR A 413 -0.67 -1.86 14.11
CA THR A 413 -0.14 -0.66 13.45
C THR A 413 -0.62 0.66 14.06
N LYS A 414 -1.67 0.65 14.89
CA LYS A 414 -2.22 1.85 15.55
C LYS A 414 -1.56 2.13 16.90
N LYS A 415 -1.06 1.09 17.58
CA LYS A 415 -0.39 1.24 18.87
C LYS A 415 1.04 1.76 18.66
N VAL A 416 1.47 2.70 19.50
CA VAL A 416 2.83 3.24 19.53
C VAL A 416 3.23 3.47 20.98
N GLN A 417 4.33 2.86 21.40
CA GLN A 417 4.95 3.07 22.70
C GLN A 417 6.22 3.88 22.52
N GLY A 418 6.31 5.03 23.18
CA GLY A 418 7.49 5.88 23.14
C GLY A 418 7.63 6.83 24.33
N ASP A 419 6.98 6.50 25.43
CA ASP A 419 7.30 7.08 26.73
C ASP A 419 8.59 6.43 27.25
N PHE A 420 9.58 7.26 27.59
CA PHE A 420 10.92 6.80 27.90
C PHE A 420 11.02 6.00 29.20
N PHE A 421 10.17 6.26 30.18
CA PHE A 421 10.17 5.53 31.44
C PHE A 421 9.39 4.23 31.29
N LEU A 422 8.19 4.30 30.70
CA LEU A 422 7.36 3.12 30.48
C LEU A 422 8.06 2.09 29.58
N ILE A 423 8.75 2.53 28.53
CA ILE A 423 9.39 1.60 27.59
C ILE A 423 10.53 0.80 28.22
N GLN A 424 11.20 1.34 29.24
CA GLN A 424 12.22 0.62 30.00
C GLN A 424 11.61 -0.57 30.73
N ILE A 425 10.47 -0.34 31.38
CA ILE A 425 9.68 -1.39 32.06
C ILE A 425 9.23 -2.44 31.05
N ILE A 426 8.57 -1.99 29.97
CA ILE A 426 8.01 -2.89 28.94
C ILE A 426 9.09 -3.75 28.30
N SER A 427 10.26 -3.17 28.02
CA SER A 427 11.34 -3.88 27.34
C SER A 427 12.23 -4.68 28.29
N ASP A 428 12.15 -4.47 29.61
CA ASP A 428 13.13 -4.96 30.60
C ASP A 428 14.56 -4.51 30.28
N HIS A 429 14.72 -3.21 29.96
CA HIS A 429 16.01 -2.61 29.63
C HIS A 429 16.21 -1.26 30.33
N GLY A 430 17.46 -0.80 30.39
CA GLY A 430 17.81 0.56 30.83
C GLY A 430 18.29 0.63 32.26
N THR A 431 17.61 1.40 33.12
CA THR A 431 18.02 1.56 34.52
C THR A 431 17.60 0.42 35.44
N ILE A 432 16.91 -0.59 34.89
CA ILE A 432 16.45 -1.77 35.63
C ILE A 432 17.66 -2.56 36.13
N ALA A 433 17.69 -2.87 37.43
CA ALA A 433 18.84 -3.49 38.05
C ALA A 433 19.11 -4.92 37.54
N ALA A 434 18.08 -5.71 37.16
CA ALA A 434 18.27 -7.03 36.53
C ALA A 434 19.00 -6.89 35.20
N TYR A 435 18.57 -5.95 34.37
CA TYR A 435 19.23 -5.63 33.12
C TYR A 435 20.67 -5.15 33.33
N GLN A 436 20.91 -4.26 34.30
CA GLN A 436 22.25 -3.77 34.60
C GLN A 436 23.19 -4.85 35.17
N ALA A 437 22.67 -5.77 35.98
CA ALA A 437 23.41 -6.92 36.47
C ALA A 437 23.77 -7.86 35.31
N ARG A 438 22.79 -8.18 34.44
CA ARG A 438 23.01 -9.06 33.28
C ARG A 438 24.04 -8.50 32.28
N LEU A 439 23.96 -7.21 31.95
CA LEU A 439 24.78 -6.63 30.89
C LEU A 439 26.09 -6.01 31.38
N PHE A 440 26.09 -5.42 32.59
CA PHE A 440 27.23 -4.66 33.11
C PHE A 440 27.79 -5.25 34.41
N LYS A 441 27.33 -6.44 34.86
CA LYS A 441 27.78 -7.12 36.08
C LYS A 441 27.68 -6.27 37.35
N LYS A 442 26.73 -5.33 37.39
CA LYS A 442 26.47 -4.52 38.59
C LYS A 442 25.77 -5.35 39.67
N THR A 443 25.99 -5.01 40.93
CA THR A 443 25.29 -5.63 42.05
C THR A 443 23.79 -5.29 41.98
N PRO A 444 22.90 -6.30 42.00
CA PRO A 444 21.46 -6.07 41.95
C PRO A 444 20.87 -5.54 43.27
N SER A 445 21.67 -5.31 44.33
CA SER A 445 21.21 -4.99 45.69
C SER A 445 20.41 -3.69 45.81
N CYS A 446 19.08 -3.77 46.02
CA CYS A 446 18.25 -2.61 46.35
C CYS A 446 18.79 -1.93 47.62
N VAL A 447 18.73 -0.59 47.69
CA VAL A 447 19.05 0.16 48.92
C VAL A 447 18.15 -0.29 50.09
N CYS A 448 16.97 -0.82 49.76
CA CYS A 448 15.98 -1.36 50.68
C CYS A 448 16.25 -2.79 51.21
N GLY A 449 17.31 -3.49 50.78
CA GLY A 449 17.70 -4.80 51.33
C GLY A 449 16.86 -6.03 50.93
N HIS A 450 15.75 -5.87 50.20
CA HIS A 450 14.92 -7.00 49.75
C HIS A 450 15.44 -7.68 48.46
N SER A 451 15.11 -8.97 48.31
CA SER A 451 15.46 -9.82 47.16
C SER A 451 14.66 -9.44 45.90
N PHE A 452 15.19 -9.85 44.74
CA PHE A 452 14.98 -9.20 43.46
C PHE A 452 13.63 -9.49 42.78
N GLU A 453 12.86 -10.46 43.26
CA GLU A 453 11.65 -10.94 42.58
C GLU A 453 10.47 -9.95 42.62
N GLU A 454 10.55 -8.88 43.42
CA GLU A 454 9.38 -8.03 43.70
C GLU A 454 9.51 -6.54 43.31
N HIS A 455 10.67 -6.02 42.85
CA HIS A 455 10.88 -4.55 42.83
C HIS A 455 11.53 -3.96 41.56
N LEU A 456 10.90 -2.91 41.01
CA LEU A 456 11.45 -2.02 39.97
C LEU A 456 12.23 -0.85 40.59
N ARG A 457 13.49 -0.63 40.20
CA ARG A 457 14.20 0.64 40.54
C ARG A 457 13.82 1.73 39.55
N LEU A 458 13.04 2.71 39.99
CA LEU A 458 12.85 3.96 39.27
C LEU A 458 13.87 4.98 39.78
N PRO A 459 14.65 5.66 38.93
CA PRO A 459 15.44 6.80 39.39
C PRO A 459 14.49 7.89 39.92
N GLY A 460 14.80 8.42 41.11
CA GLY A 460 13.95 9.30 41.91
C GLY A 460 13.12 10.30 41.11
N MET A 461 11.81 10.12 41.13
CA MET A 461 10.86 11.17 40.75
C MET A 461 10.95 12.29 41.80
N GLY A 462 11.78 13.30 41.54
CA GLY A 462 11.77 14.53 42.33
C GLY A 462 10.38 15.15 42.29
N ARG A 463 9.65 15.07 43.41
CA ARG A 463 8.45 15.79 43.91
C ARG A 463 7.37 16.37 42.98
N HIS A 464 7.43 16.26 41.66
CA HIS A 464 6.42 16.79 40.76
C HIS A 464 5.96 15.71 39.77
N LYS A 465 4.64 15.46 39.80
CA LYS A 465 3.83 14.56 38.94
C LYS A 465 3.59 13.14 39.49
N LYS A 466 3.00 13.07 40.69
CA LYS A 466 2.00 12.04 40.99
C LYS A 466 0.74 12.36 40.18
N ARG A 467 0.58 11.81 38.98
CA ARG A 467 -0.73 11.63 38.32
C ARG A 467 -0.57 10.76 37.08
N VAL A 468 -1.44 9.75 37.01
CA VAL A 468 -1.76 8.87 35.86
C VAL A 468 -0.92 7.59 35.71
N PHE A 469 -1.29 6.57 36.48
CA PHE A 469 -1.17 5.16 36.07
C PHE A 469 -2.55 4.50 36.20
N PRO A 470 -3.13 3.88 35.15
CA PRO A 470 -4.42 3.21 35.20
C PRO A 470 -4.24 1.70 35.51
N PHE A 471 -3.32 1.35 36.39
CA PHE A 471 -3.24 0.00 36.97
C PHE A 471 -3.69 0.12 38.42
N GLN A 472 -4.89 -0.36 38.72
CA GLN A 472 -5.25 -0.65 40.11
C GLN A 472 -4.42 -1.87 40.57
N PRO A 473 -3.52 -1.72 41.55
CA PRO A 473 -2.76 -2.83 42.07
C PRO A 473 -3.43 -3.34 43.35
N GLN A 474 -3.84 -4.62 43.38
CA GLN A 474 -4.18 -5.30 44.64
C GLN A 474 -2.94 -5.68 45.47
N HIS A 475 -1.72 -5.38 45.00
CA HIS A 475 -0.50 -5.49 45.79
C HIS A 475 0.25 -4.16 45.79
N ARG A 476 0.47 -3.62 47.00
CA ARG A 476 1.20 -2.37 47.26
C ARG A 476 2.58 -2.42 46.57
N ALA A 477 2.71 -1.80 45.40
CA ALA A 477 4.00 -1.51 44.82
C ALA A 477 4.59 -0.30 45.55
N THR A 478 5.44 -0.55 46.54
CA THR A 478 6.30 0.46 47.15
C THR A 478 7.41 0.83 46.17
N THR A 479 7.32 2.02 45.59
CA THR A 479 8.42 2.65 44.84
C THR A 479 9.54 3.02 45.79
N CYS A 480 10.75 2.49 45.57
CA CYS A 480 11.98 2.97 46.20
C CYS A 480 12.71 3.93 45.26
#